data_AF-A0A7R9JL54-F1
#
_entry.id   AF-A0A7R9JL54-F1
#
_cell.length_a   1.000
_cell.length_b   1.000
_cell.length_c   1.000
_cell.angle_alpha   90.00
_cell.angle_beta   90.00
_cell.angle_gamma   90.00
#
_symmetry.space_group_name_H-M   'P 1'
#
loop_
_entity.id
_entity.type
_entity.pdbx_description
1 polymer ?
#
loop_
_entity_poly.entity_id
_entity_poly.type
_entity_poly.pdbx_seq_one_letter_code
_entity_poly.pdbx_strand_id
1 'polypeptide(L)'
;MSESILGNMTHAWHQLGGMTCRDRNKPRVVSSLMRMQCRCHGISGSCELKTCWRTMPSFSEIGDVLKRKYKHAVQVSPKMRRRLRRKSKRRLPFGKGDLVHIHKSPNFCLHDPEKGILGTSGRECNKTSIGSDSCGLLCCGRGYNTQVRQT
;
A
#
# COMPACT_ATOMS: atom_id res chain seq x y z
N MET A 1 -43.29 6.04 -23.76
CA MET A 1 -42.14 5.18 -24.17
C MET A 1 -40.89 5.96 -23.80
N SER A 2 -40.10 5.68 -22.77
CA SER A 2 -39.95 4.50 -21.93
C SER A 2 -39.40 4.97 -20.57
N GLU A 3 -40.26 5.01 -19.55
CA GLU A 3 -39.86 4.99 -18.15
C GLU A 3 -39.95 3.54 -17.67
N SER A 4 -38.83 2.85 -17.43
CA SER A 4 -38.88 1.50 -16.85
C SER A 4 -37.52 0.95 -16.42
N ILE A 5 -36.70 1.64 -15.61
CA ILE A 5 -35.63 0.98 -14.83
C ILE A 5 -35.31 1.73 -13.53
N LEU A 6 -36.28 2.01 -12.65
CA LEU A 6 -35.98 2.34 -11.25
C LEU A 6 -37.16 1.88 -10.38
N GLY A 7 -37.30 0.57 -10.21
CA GLY A 7 -38.34 -0.02 -9.37
C GLY A 7 -38.00 -1.45 -8.99
N ASN A 8 -37.19 -1.60 -7.93
CA ASN A 8 -37.15 -2.71 -6.96
C ASN A 8 -35.73 -2.97 -6.43
N MET A 9 -35.28 -2.14 -5.48
CA MET A 9 -34.19 -2.50 -4.56
C MET A 9 -34.54 -2.21 -3.10
N THR A 10 -35.82 -2.38 -2.75
CA THR A 10 -36.27 -2.36 -1.36
C THR A 10 -37.17 -3.56 -1.15
N HIS A 11 -36.59 -4.67 -0.69
CA HIS A 11 -37.19 -5.70 0.18
C HIS A 11 -36.29 -6.95 0.19
N ALA A 12 -35.20 -6.89 0.96
CA ALA A 12 -34.47 -8.06 1.45
C ALA A 12 -33.62 -7.68 2.68
N TRP A 13 -34.23 -6.92 3.59
CA TRP A 13 -33.70 -6.74 4.95
C TRP A 13 -34.60 -7.55 5.86
N HIS A 14 -34.02 -8.46 6.64
CA HIS A 14 -34.65 -9.44 7.54
C HIS A 14 -35.02 -10.79 6.92
N GLN A 15 -34.01 -11.65 6.73
CA GLN A 15 -33.95 -12.96 7.39
C GLN A 15 -32.58 -13.56 7.04
N LEU A 16 -31.71 -13.69 8.04
CA LEU A 16 -30.48 -14.49 8.15
C LEU A 16 -29.53 -13.69 9.04
N GLY A 17 -29.39 -14.15 10.29
CA GLY A 17 -28.45 -13.59 11.26
C GLY A 17 -27.10 -13.36 10.59
N GLY A 18 -26.64 -12.11 10.67
CA GLY A 18 -25.53 -11.58 9.89
C GLY A 18 -24.25 -12.39 10.08
N MET A 19 -24.08 -13.41 9.26
CA MET A 19 -22.77 -13.92 8.90
C MET A 19 -22.02 -12.73 8.32
N THR A 20 -21.13 -12.13 9.12
CA THR A 20 -20.19 -11.15 8.60
C THR A 20 -19.54 -11.78 7.36
N CYS A 21 -19.72 -11.18 6.19
CA CYS A 21 -18.92 -11.52 5.02
C CYS A 21 -17.47 -11.35 5.46
N ARG A 22 -16.81 -12.45 5.80
CA ARG A 22 -15.41 -12.45 6.20
C ARG A 22 -14.65 -12.24 4.90
N ASP A 23 -14.58 -10.98 4.48
CA ASP A 23 -13.82 -10.56 3.33
C ASP A 23 -12.35 -10.90 3.62
N ARG A 24 -11.93 -12.07 3.13
CA ARG A 24 -10.58 -12.60 3.32
C ARG A 24 -9.55 -11.76 2.57
N ASN A 25 -10.00 -10.80 1.74
CA ASN A 25 -9.19 -9.93 0.91
C ASN A 25 -9.17 -8.47 1.38
N LYS A 26 -9.56 -8.17 2.63
CA LYS A 26 -9.31 -6.83 3.16
C LYS A 26 -7.80 -6.55 3.22
N PRO A 27 -7.26 -5.52 2.54
CA PRO A 27 -5.86 -5.15 2.65
C PRO A 27 -5.57 -4.81 4.11
N ARG A 28 -4.81 -5.67 4.78
CA ARG A 28 -4.64 -5.60 6.24
C ARG A 28 -4.12 -4.24 6.68
N VAL A 29 -3.20 -3.66 5.90
CA VAL A 29 -2.60 -2.34 6.15
C VAL A 29 -3.64 -1.22 6.12
N VAL A 30 -4.50 -1.17 5.11
CA VAL A 30 -5.54 -0.12 5.00
C VAL A 30 -6.49 -0.20 6.19
N SER A 31 -6.92 -1.41 6.54
CA SER A 31 -7.85 -1.62 7.65
C SER A 31 -7.26 -1.27 9.01
N SER A 32 -5.96 -1.50 9.21
CA SER A 32 -5.28 -1.20 10.47
C SER A 32 -5.00 0.28 10.67
N LEU A 33 -4.96 1.05 9.58
CA LEU A 33 -4.67 2.49 9.64
C LEU A 33 -5.95 3.35 9.67
N MET A 34 -7.14 2.75 9.54
CA MET A 34 -8.39 3.51 9.65
C MET A 34 -8.52 4.14 11.04
N ARG A 35 -8.89 5.42 11.08
CA ARG A 35 -9.08 6.18 12.32
C ARG A 35 -10.55 6.48 12.57
N MET A 36 -10.94 6.53 13.83
CA MET A 36 -12.26 7.02 14.21
C MET A 36 -12.23 8.54 14.17
N GLN A 37 -13.04 9.15 13.31
CA GLN A 37 -13.23 10.58 13.26
C GLN A 37 -14.60 10.90 13.83
N CYS A 38 -14.67 11.88 14.72
CA CYS A 38 -15.91 12.27 15.37
C CYS A 38 -16.24 13.73 15.07
N ARG A 39 -17.53 14.03 14.90
CA ARG A 39 -18.06 15.40 14.94
C ARG A 39 -18.93 15.57 16.18
N CYS A 40 -18.70 16.66 16.88
CA CYS A 40 -19.46 17.05 18.06
C CYS A 40 -20.65 17.92 17.64
N HIS A 41 -21.79 17.71 18.29
CA HIS A 41 -23.06 18.35 17.94
C HIS A 41 -23.70 19.10 19.13
N GLY A 42 -22.99 19.30 20.22
CA GLY A 42 -23.52 19.99 21.39
C GLY A 42 -23.53 21.52 21.26
N ILE A 43 -24.38 22.15 22.08
CA ILE A 43 -24.54 23.61 22.14
C ILE A 43 -23.19 24.26 22.48
N SER A 44 -22.87 25.37 21.82
CA SER A 44 -21.60 26.09 21.95
C SER A 44 -20.35 25.24 21.64
N GLY A 45 -20.50 24.15 20.86
CA GLY A 45 -19.39 23.27 20.50
C GLY A 45 -19.09 22.18 21.53
N SER A 46 -19.99 21.92 22.48
CA SER A 46 -19.80 20.81 23.42
C SER A 46 -19.80 19.44 22.72
N CYS A 47 -19.04 18.49 23.26
CA CYS A 47 -18.85 17.14 22.70
C CYS A 47 -19.62 16.05 23.45
N GLU A 48 -20.62 16.43 24.24
CA GLU A 48 -21.44 15.50 25.03
C GLU A 48 -22.25 14.57 24.12
N LEU A 49 -22.78 15.11 23.01
CA LEU A 49 -23.28 14.33 21.89
C LEU A 49 -22.31 14.43 20.70
N LYS A 50 -21.85 13.28 20.21
CA LYS A 50 -20.97 13.21 19.03
C LYS A 50 -21.30 12.02 18.15
N THR A 51 -21.14 12.21 16.85
CA THR A 51 -21.25 11.15 15.84
C THR A 51 -19.86 10.78 15.37
N CYS A 52 -19.51 9.50 15.41
CA CYS A 52 -18.20 9.00 14.99
C CYS A 52 -18.30 8.02 13.82
N TRP A 53 -17.33 8.06 12.90
CA TRP A 53 -17.21 7.11 11.79
C TRP A 53 -15.76 6.76 11.53
N ARG A 54 -15.53 5.59 10.92
CA ARG A 54 -14.19 5.18 10.51
C ARG A 54 -13.84 5.83 9.18
N THR A 55 -12.79 6.64 9.19
CA THR A 55 -12.25 7.30 7.99
C THR A 55 -10.90 6.69 7.61
N MET A 56 -10.64 6.56 6.31
CA MET A 56 -9.33 6.19 5.80
C MET A 56 -8.34 7.35 6.00
N PRO A 57 -7.07 7.09 6.36
CA PRO A 57 -6.04 8.13 6.31
C PRO A 57 -5.76 8.56 4.87
N SER A 58 -4.88 9.55 4.68
CA SER A 58 -4.45 9.92 3.34
C SER A 58 -3.72 8.75 2.67
N PHE A 59 -3.78 8.67 1.35
CA PHE A 59 -3.09 7.59 0.63
C PHE A 59 -1.56 7.69 0.78
N SER A 60 -1.00 8.89 0.92
CA SER A 60 0.42 9.08 1.23
C SER A 60 0.83 8.39 2.52
N GLU A 61 0.03 8.50 3.58
CA GLU A 61 0.30 7.84 4.86
C GLU A 61 0.30 6.31 4.72
N ILE A 62 -0.67 5.77 3.95
CA ILE A 62 -0.71 4.34 3.62
C ILE A 62 0.54 3.94 2.81
N GLY A 63 0.92 4.75 1.83
CA GLY A 63 2.11 4.59 1.01
C GLY A 63 3.40 4.54 1.84
N ASP A 64 3.55 5.44 2.81
CA ASP A 64 4.72 5.49 3.70
C ASP A 64 4.83 4.24 4.58
N VAL A 65 3.71 3.76 5.11
CA VAL A 65 3.67 2.51 5.88
C VAL A 65 4.07 1.32 4.99
N LEU A 66 3.53 1.25 3.77
CA LEU A 66 3.89 0.20 2.82
C LEU A 66 5.35 0.29 2.39
N LYS A 67 5.87 1.50 2.16
CA LYS A 67 7.28 1.72 1.80
C LYS A 67 8.23 1.29 2.91
N ARG A 68 7.89 1.56 4.18
CA ARG A 68 8.65 1.06 5.33
C ARG A 68 8.65 -0.47 5.41
N LYS A 69 7.49 -1.11 5.18
CA LYS A 69 7.41 -2.58 5.11
C LYS A 69 8.19 -3.16 3.94
N TYR A 70 8.22 -2.46 2.81
CA TYR A 70 9.00 -2.87 1.63
C TYR A 70 10.50 -2.83 1.92
N LYS A 71 11.01 -1.78 2.59
CA LYS A 71 12.43 -1.66 2.97
C LYS A 71 12.91 -2.79 3.89
N HIS A 72 12.02 -3.41 4.64
CA HIS A 72 12.31 -4.51 5.58
C HIS A 72 11.69 -5.84 5.11
N ALA A 73 11.37 -5.96 3.82
CA ALA A 73 10.75 -7.17 3.31
C ALA A 73 11.70 -8.37 3.41
N VAL A 74 11.18 -9.53 3.80
CA VAL A 74 11.98 -10.73 4.05
C VAL A 74 12.01 -11.63 2.81
N GLN A 75 13.21 -12.01 2.37
CA GLN A 75 13.34 -13.02 1.32
C GLN A 75 13.03 -14.42 1.88
N VAL A 76 12.12 -15.14 1.24
CA VAL A 76 11.76 -16.51 1.61
C VAL A 76 12.16 -17.50 0.53
N SER A 77 12.72 -18.64 0.94
CA SER A 77 13.03 -19.71 -0.01
C SER A 77 11.75 -20.38 -0.55
N PRO A 78 11.79 -20.99 -1.75
CA PRO A 78 10.65 -21.75 -2.29
C PRO A 78 10.17 -22.88 -1.37
N LYS A 79 11.10 -23.53 -0.64
CA LYS A 79 10.78 -24.54 0.37
C LYS A 79 10.00 -23.95 1.54
N MET A 80 10.40 -22.76 2.02
CA MET A 80 9.66 -22.02 3.05
C MET A 80 8.27 -21.63 2.54
N ARG A 81 8.13 -21.15 1.29
CA ARG A 81 6.82 -20.86 0.66
C ARG A 81 5.88 -22.06 0.73
N ARG A 82 6.36 -23.27 0.41
CA ARG A 82 5.56 -24.51 0.52
C ARG A 82 5.13 -24.80 1.96
N ARG A 83 5.98 -24.50 2.96
CA ARG A 83 5.65 -24.67 4.39
C ARG A 83 4.64 -23.64 4.89
N LEU A 84 4.70 -22.39 4.43
CA LEU A 84 3.73 -21.34 4.74
C LEU A 84 2.32 -21.72 4.30
N ARG A 85 2.18 -22.35 3.12
CA ARG A 85 0.90 -22.83 2.60
C ARG A 85 0.28 -23.92 3.50
N ARG A 86 1.11 -24.74 4.16
CA ARG A 86 0.65 -25.85 5.02
C ARG A 86 0.31 -25.44 6.46
N LYS A 87 0.25 -24.13 6.79
CA LYS A 87 -0.02 -23.61 8.14
C LYS A 87 0.80 -24.33 9.24
N SER A 88 2.07 -24.60 8.98
CA SER A 88 2.94 -25.22 9.99
C SER A 88 3.03 -24.33 11.23
N LYS A 89 2.77 -24.90 12.41
CA LYS A 89 2.67 -24.22 13.73
C LYS A 89 4.01 -23.68 14.27
N ARG A 90 5.08 -23.72 13.48
CA ARG A 90 6.41 -23.21 13.89
C ARG A 90 6.45 -21.69 13.78
N ARG A 91 7.17 -21.03 14.69
CA ARG A 91 7.43 -19.59 14.63
C ARG A 91 8.09 -19.26 13.30
N LEU A 92 7.45 -18.42 12.51
CA LEU A 92 8.01 -17.88 11.27
C LEU A 92 8.97 -16.75 11.63
N PRO A 93 10.02 -16.52 10.83
CA PRO A 93 10.97 -15.42 11.07
C PRO A 93 10.39 -14.03 10.76
N PHE A 94 9.08 -13.91 10.52
CA PHE A 94 8.37 -12.68 10.17
C PHE A 94 6.90 -12.72 10.65
N GLY A 95 6.30 -11.55 10.83
CA GLY A 95 4.95 -11.36 11.34
C GLY A 95 3.84 -11.51 10.28
N LYS A 96 2.58 -11.62 10.74
CA LYS A 96 1.37 -11.79 9.91
C LYS A 96 0.99 -10.58 9.03
N GLY A 97 1.83 -9.55 8.96
CA GLY A 97 1.63 -8.34 8.17
C GLY A 97 2.88 -7.84 7.47
N ASP A 98 3.96 -8.62 7.47
CA ASP A 98 5.21 -8.23 6.82
C ASP A 98 5.19 -8.61 5.33
N LEU A 99 5.91 -7.83 4.53
CA LEU A 99 6.05 -8.12 3.11
C LEU A 99 7.16 -9.16 2.93
N VAL A 100 6.91 -10.13 2.07
CA VAL A 100 7.85 -11.22 1.77
C VAL A 100 8.02 -11.36 0.27
N HIS A 101 9.25 -11.62 -0.18
CA HIS A 101 9.56 -11.84 -1.59
C HIS A 101 10.34 -13.14 -1.78
N ILE A 102 10.25 -13.73 -2.97
CA ILE A 102 10.90 -15.03 -3.27
C ILE A 102 12.15 -14.81 -4.11
N HIS A 103 12.00 -14.04 -5.18
CA HIS A 103 13.07 -13.73 -6.12
C HIS A 103 13.77 -12.44 -5.72
N LYS A 104 15.07 -12.35 -6.01
CA LYS A 104 15.82 -11.10 -5.87
C LYS A 104 15.37 -10.12 -6.96
N SER A 105 15.40 -8.84 -6.63
CA SER A 105 15.13 -7.79 -7.60
C SER A 105 16.21 -7.78 -8.70
N PRO A 106 15.84 -7.56 -9.97
CA PRO A 106 16.81 -7.39 -11.04
C PRO A 106 17.56 -6.06 -10.90
N ASN A 107 18.57 -5.87 -11.75
CA ASN A 107 19.23 -4.58 -11.89
C ASN A 107 18.36 -3.64 -12.75
N PHE A 108 17.94 -2.51 -12.18
CA PHE A 108 17.11 -1.51 -12.88
C PHE A 108 17.91 -0.39 -13.55
N CYS A 109 19.24 -0.42 -13.44
CA CYS A 109 20.11 0.63 -13.98
C CYS A 109 20.08 0.67 -15.50
N LEU A 110 20.15 -0.50 -16.14
CA LEU A 110 20.26 -0.66 -17.58
C LEU A 110 18.89 -1.00 -18.18
N HIS A 111 18.70 -0.59 -19.44
CA HIS A 111 17.52 -0.96 -20.21
C HIS A 111 17.56 -2.46 -20.55
N ASP A 112 16.50 -3.17 -20.23
CA ASP A 112 16.32 -4.60 -20.50
C ASP A 112 14.84 -4.84 -20.87
N PRO A 113 14.50 -4.90 -22.17
CA PRO A 113 13.13 -5.01 -22.63
C PRO A 113 12.50 -6.38 -22.32
N GLU A 114 13.29 -7.45 -22.23
CA GLU A 114 12.78 -8.79 -21.88
C GLU A 114 12.22 -8.82 -20.46
N LYS A 115 12.83 -8.04 -19.55
CA LYS A 115 12.37 -7.89 -18.16
C LYS A 115 11.44 -6.69 -17.95
N GLY A 116 11.11 -5.94 -19.00
CA GLY A 116 10.32 -4.71 -18.93
C GLY A 116 11.01 -3.57 -18.15
N ILE A 117 12.34 -3.57 -18.11
CA ILE A 117 13.13 -2.58 -17.38
C ILE A 117 13.52 -1.47 -18.35
N LEU A 118 13.04 -0.25 -18.10
CA LEU A 118 13.34 0.90 -18.96
C LEU A 118 14.77 1.45 -18.76
N GLY A 119 15.41 1.13 -17.64
CA GLY A 119 16.67 1.74 -17.23
C GLY A 119 16.48 3.04 -16.46
N THR A 120 17.59 3.70 -16.15
CA THR A 120 17.62 4.94 -15.34
C THR A 120 18.10 6.17 -16.12
N SER A 121 18.48 6.00 -17.38
CA SER A 121 18.96 7.08 -18.24
C SER A 121 17.86 8.14 -18.47
N GLY A 122 18.24 9.41 -18.46
CA GLY A 122 17.33 10.54 -18.67
C GLY A 122 16.44 10.89 -17.47
N ARG A 123 16.61 10.23 -16.32
CA ARG A 123 15.89 10.57 -15.09
C ARG A 123 16.56 11.74 -14.36
N GLU A 124 15.74 12.64 -13.83
CA GLU A 124 16.21 13.69 -12.93
C GLU A 124 16.66 13.10 -11.59
N CYS A 125 17.78 13.60 -11.08
CA CYS A 125 18.36 13.18 -9.81
C CYS A 125 18.80 14.39 -8.99
N ASN A 126 18.90 14.18 -7.68
CA ASN A 126 19.36 15.19 -6.74
C ASN A 126 20.80 14.89 -6.29
N LYS A 127 21.72 15.85 -6.51
CA LYS A 127 23.13 15.71 -6.10
C LYS A 127 23.31 15.73 -4.58
N THR A 128 22.48 16.46 -3.84
CA THR A 128 22.62 16.61 -2.38
C THR A 128 21.92 15.51 -1.59
N SER A 129 21.04 14.74 -2.23
CA SER A 129 20.35 13.63 -1.58
C SER A 129 21.26 12.41 -1.40
N ILE A 130 21.03 11.67 -0.32
CA ILE A 130 21.67 10.37 0.00
C ILE A 130 20.69 9.21 -0.30
N GLY A 131 19.43 9.54 -0.65
CA GLY A 131 18.36 8.59 -0.83
C GLY A 131 18.31 7.93 -2.21
N SER A 132 17.13 7.40 -2.54
CA SER A 132 16.87 6.75 -3.83
C SER A 132 16.85 7.70 -5.02
N ASP A 133 16.71 8.99 -4.76
CA ASP A 133 16.78 10.11 -5.70
C ASP A 133 18.20 10.65 -5.87
N SER A 134 19.18 10.15 -5.12
CA SER A 134 20.56 10.58 -5.24
C SER A 134 21.13 10.28 -6.62
N CYS A 135 21.88 11.22 -7.20
CA CYS A 135 22.53 10.99 -8.49
C CYS A 135 23.52 9.82 -8.44
N GLY A 136 24.16 9.56 -7.30
CA GLY A 136 25.05 8.41 -7.13
C GLY A 136 24.33 7.07 -7.32
N LEU A 137 23.16 6.90 -6.70
CA LEU A 137 22.37 5.67 -6.81
C LEU A 137 21.61 5.59 -8.14
N LEU A 138 20.96 6.68 -8.55
CA LEU A 138 20.11 6.70 -9.73
C LEU A 138 20.90 6.54 -11.03
N CYS A 139 22.08 7.16 -11.12
CA CYS A 139 22.96 7.03 -12.28
C CYS A 139 23.91 5.83 -12.18
N CYS A 140 23.86 5.08 -11.07
CA CYS A 140 24.65 3.87 -10.82
C CYS A 140 26.16 4.07 -11.10
N GLY A 141 26.71 5.22 -10.70
CA GLY A 141 28.12 5.56 -10.90
C GLY A 141 28.53 5.99 -12.32
N ARG A 142 27.61 6.07 -13.29
CA ARG A 142 27.92 6.47 -14.68
C ARG A 142 28.16 7.98 -14.88
N GLY A 143 28.00 8.79 -13.83
CA GLY A 143 27.99 10.25 -13.92
C GLY A 143 26.61 10.83 -14.26
N TYR A 144 26.49 12.15 -14.22
CA TYR A 144 25.26 12.88 -14.51
C TYR A 144 25.56 14.26 -15.10
N ASN A 145 24.66 14.75 -15.96
CA ASN A 145 24.74 16.10 -16.51
C ASN A 145 23.92 17.05 -15.64
N THR A 146 24.45 18.23 -15.36
CA THR A 146 23.74 19.30 -14.63
C THR A 146 23.17 20.31 -15.62
N GLN A 147 21.86 20.56 -15.57
CA GLN A 147 21.22 21.61 -16.36
C GLN A 147 20.72 22.70 -15.40
N VAL A 148 21.11 23.95 -15.65
CA VAL A 148 20.56 25.10 -14.93
C VAL A 148 19.31 25.53 -15.67
N ARG A 149 18.13 25.35 -15.07
CA ARG A 149 16.90 25.91 -15.62
C ARG A 149 16.92 27.43 -15.38
N GLN A 150 16.99 28.21 -16.45
CA GLN A 150 16.63 29.62 -16.38
C GLN A 150 15.11 29.67 -16.16
N THR A 151 14.71 30.11 -14.98
CA THR A 151 13.32 30.39 -14.60
C THR A 151 12.89 31.74 -15.12
#